data_AF-A0A5E4JI96-F1
#
_entry.id   AF-A0A5E4JI96-F1
#
_cell.length_a   1.000
_cell.length_b   1.000
_cell.length_c   1.000
_cell.angle_alpha   90.00
_cell.angle_beta   90.00
_cell.angle_gamma   90.00
#
_symmetry.space_group_name_H-M   'P 1'
#
loop_
_entity.id
_entity.type
_entity.pdbx_description
1 polymer ?
#
loop_
_entity_poly.entity_id
_entity_poly.type
_entity_poly.pdbx_seq_one_letter_code
_entity_poly.pdbx_strand_id
1 'polypeptide(L)'
;MDEFVKRGLKFGLGVSYITLDAVNDALDRLAKEGKISKADGEKMVRELTAKYTAERAQRVKEAQARMQKRMKEMQKEMQKQFDGAIKAAPFATKKDVASLNAKIEAMSKLLKKHRK
;
A
#
# COMPACT_ATOMS: atom_id res chain seq x y z
N MET A 1 -38.67 -8.35 9.16
CA MET A 1 -37.20 -8.24 9.25
C MET A 1 -36.88 -6.87 9.80
N ASP A 2 -36.31 -6.82 11.00
CA ASP A 2 -36.19 -5.59 11.79
C ASP A 2 -35.24 -4.57 11.14
N GLU A 3 -35.74 -3.35 10.96
CA GLU A 3 -35.06 -2.25 10.27
C GLU A 3 -33.75 -1.85 10.99
N PHE A 4 -33.66 -2.18 12.27
CA PHE A 4 -32.50 -1.99 13.12
C PHE A 4 -31.28 -2.78 12.65
N VAL A 5 -31.46 -4.03 12.20
CA VAL A 5 -30.38 -4.89 11.71
C VAL A 5 -29.86 -4.39 10.36
N LYS A 6 -30.77 -3.93 9.48
CA LYS A 6 -30.40 -3.29 8.20
C LYS A 6 -29.68 -1.96 8.39
N ARG A 7 -30.06 -1.17 9.42
CA ARG A 7 -29.37 0.10 9.74
C ARG A 7 -28.02 -0.14 10.39
N GLY A 8 -27.90 -1.12 11.28
CA GLY A 8 -26.62 -1.53 11.89
C GLY A 8 -25.59 -1.98 10.86
N LEU A 9 -26.00 -2.76 9.85
CA LEU A 9 -25.13 -3.18 8.75
C LEU A 9 -24.70 -2.01 7.84
N LYS A 10 -25.55 -0.99 7.68
CA LYS A 10 -25.29 0.18 6.82
C LYS A 10 -24.44 1.26 7.50
N PHE A 11 -24.34 1.26 8.84
CA PHE A 11 -23.60 2.25 9.62
C PHE A 11 -22.09 1.98 9.79
N GLY A 12 -21.50 1.16 8.92
CA GLY A 12 -20.20 1.39 8.26
C GLY A 12 -18.89 1.58 9.07
N LEU A 13 -18.90 1.83 10.38
CA LEU A 13 -17.69 2.20 11.15
C LEU A 13 -17.64 1.64 12.58
N GLY A 14 -18.71 1.00 13.08
CA GLY A 14 -18.70 0.25 14.36
C GLY A 14 -18.67 -1.29 14.21
N VAL A 15 -18.79 -1.80 12.98
CA VAL A 15 -19.02 -3.23 12.67
C VAL A 15 -17.71 -3.98 12.39
N SER A 16 -16.55 -3.34 12.54
CA SER A 16 -15.24 -3.97 12.33
C SER A 16 -14.92 -5.08 13.35
N TYR A 17 -15.72 -5.20 14.42
CA TYR A 17 -15.50 -6.16 15.51
C TYR A 17 -16.70 -7.05 15.84
N ILE A 18 -17.60 -7.31 14.89
CA ILE A 18 -18.51 -8.45 15.05
C ILE A 18 -17.79 -9.67 14.48
N THR A 19 -17.17 -10.45 15.37
CA THR A 19 -16.52 -11.72 15.00
C THR A 19 -17.57 -12.72 14.53
N LEU A 20 -17.14 -13.67 13.69
CA LEU A 20 -18.01 -14.79 13.25
C LEU A 20 -18.63 -15.53 14.45
N ASP A 21 -17.92 -15.58 15.58
CA ASP A 21 -18.41 -16.16 16.83
C ASP A 21 -19.60 -15.38 17.41
N ALA A 22 -19.55 -14.04 17.41
CA ALA A 22 -20.68 -13.24 17.87
C ALA A 22 -21.93 -13.38 16.98
N VAL A 23 -21.72 -13.59 15.68
CA VAL A 23 -22.81 -13.88 14.73
C VAL A 23 -23.38 -15.28 14.96
N ASN A 24 -22.53 -16.28 15.15
CA ASN A 24 -22.94 -17.65 15.47
C ASN A 24 -23.74 -17.70 16.78
N ASP A 25 -23.25 -17.06 17.85
CA ASP A 25 -23.95 -17.01 19.14
C ASP A 25 -25.32 -16.33 19.06
N ALA A 26 -25.43 -15.26 18.26
CA ALA A 26 -26.71 -14.57 18.05
C ALA A 26 -27.71 -15.47 17.29
N LEU A 27 -27.24 -16.19 16.27
CA LEU A 27 -28.07 -17.11 15.50
C LEU A 27 -28.46 -18.35 16.33
N ASP A 28 -27.57 -18.87 17.16
CA ASP A 28 -27.88 -19.99 18.05
C ASP A 28 -28.92 -19.60 19.12
N ARG A 29 -28.88 -18.37 19.63
CA ARG A 29 -29.93 -17.82 20.50
C ARG A 29 -31.27 -17.70 19.77
N LEU A 30 -31.27 -17.16 18.56
CA LEU A 30 -32.48 -17.06 17.74
C LEU A 30 -33.06 -18.44 17.38
N ALA A 31 -32.21 -19.45 17.19
CA ALA A 31 -32.64 -20.82 16.95
C ALA A 31 -33.22 -21.48 18.22
N LYS A 32 -32.62 -21.23 19.39
CA LYS A 32 -33.14 -21.68 20.69
C LYS A 32 -34.48 -21.01 21.04
N GLU A 33 -34.68 -19.77 20.62
CA GLU A 33 -35.97 -19.06 20.75
C GLU A 33 -37.01 -19.50 19.71
N GLY A 34 -36.68 -20.44 18.82
CA GLY A 34 -37.57 -20.95 17.77
C GLY A 34 -37.87 -19.93 16.66
N LYS A 35 -37.17 -18.79 16.62
CA LYS A 35 -37.39 -17.70 15.66
C LYS A 35 -36.77 -17.98 14.30
N ILE A 36 -35.76 -18.85 14.25
CA ILE A 36 -35.12 -19.33 13.02
C ILE A 36 -34.80 -20.82 13.15
N SER A 37 -34.74 -21.54 12.02
CA SER A 37 -34.18 -22.90 12.05
C SER A 37 -32.65 -22.84 12.13
N LYS A 38 -32.02 -23.85 12.76
CA LYS A 38 -30.55 -23.97 12.78
C LYS A 38 -29.97 -24.01 11.36
N ALA A 39 -30.66 -24.68 10.44
CA ALA A 39 -30.25 -24.77 9.03
C ALA A 39 -30.24 -23.39 8.34
N ASP A 40 -31.21 -22.53 8.63
CA ASP A 40 -31.25 -21.16 8.09
C ASP A 40 -30.16 -20.27 8.70
N GLY A 41 -29.88 -20.43 9.99
CA GLY A 41 -28.78 -19.74 10.67
C GLY A 41 -27.42 -20.10 10.06
N GLU A 42 -27.13 -21.40 9.90
CA GLU A 42 -25.89 -21.87 9.27
C GLU A 42 -25.75 -21.39 7.82
N LYS A 43 -26.85 -21.36 7.08
CA LYS A 43 -26.87 -20.84 5.70
C LYS A 43 -26.54 -19.34 5.68
N MET A 44 -27.10 -18.54 6.59
CA MET A 44 -26.79 -17.12 6.70
C MET A 44 -25.31 -16.87 7.00
N VAL A 45 -24.71 -17.64 7.91
CA VAL A 45 -23.27 -17.51 8.22
C VAL A 45 -22.41 -17.90 7.03
N ARG A 46 -22.74 -18.98 6.32
CA ARG A 46 -22.04 -19.38 5.10
C ARG A 46 -22.09 -18.29 4.03
N GLU A 47 -23.27 -17.71 3.79
CA GLU A 47 -23.43 -16.63 2.80
C GLU A 47 -22.68 -15.35 3.20
N LEU A 48 -22.72 -14.97 4.48
CA LEU A 48 -21.96 -13.83 4.99
C LEU A 48 -20.46 -14.04 4.86
N THR A 49 -19.97 -15.22 5.22
CA THR A 49 -18.55 -15.56 5.15
C THR A 49 -18.06 -15.57 3.71
N ALA A 50 -18.83 -16.16 2.79
CA ALA A 50 -18.51 -16.21 1.37
C ALA A 50 -18.47 -14.81 0.72
N LYS A 51 -19.42 -13.92 1.07
CA LYS A 51 -19.40 -12.52 0.60
C LYS A 51 -18.21 -11.77 1.18
N TYR A 52 -17.94 -11.94 2.47
CA TYR A 52 -16.85 -11.25 3.15
C TYR A 52 -15.48 -11.65 2.60
N THR A 53 -15.25 -12.95 2.33
CA THR A 53 -13.98 -13.41 1.75
C THR A 53 -13.78 -12.90 0.33
N ALA A 54 -14.83 -12.90 -0.50
CA ALA A 54 -14.77 -12.37 -1.86
C ALA A 54 -14.48 -10.86 -1.89
N GLU A 55 -15.19 -10.07 -1.07
CA GLU A 55 -14.96 -8.63 -0.97
C GLU A 55 -13.58 -8.30 -0.38
N ARG A 56 -13.14 -9.06 0.63
CA ARG A 56 -11.81 -8.86 1.24
C ARG A 56 -10.70 -9.12 0.22
N ALA A 57 -10.81 -10.14 -0.61
CA ALA A 57 -9.82 -10.44 -1.64
C ALA A 57 -9.69 -9.29 -2.67
N GLN A 58 -10.81 -8.70 -3.10
CA GLN A 58 -10.78 -7.54 -4.01
C GLN A 58 -10.20 -6.30 -3.33
N ARG A 59 -10.64 -5.98 -2.11
CA ARG A 59 -10.12 -4.83 -1.34
C ARG A 59 -8.63 -4.94 -1.05
N VAL A 60 -8.13 -6.15 -0.74
CA VAL A 60 -6.70 -6.40 -0.54
C VAL A 60 -5.91 -6.15 -1.83
N LYS A 61 -6.39 -6.65 -2.98
CA LYS A 61 -5.75 -6.39 -4.28
C LYS A 61 -5.71 -4.90 -4.62
N GLU A 62 -6.81 -4.18 -4.40
CA GLU A 62 -6.85 -2.73 -4.61
C GLU A 62 -5.91 -1.98 -3.67
N ALA A 63 -5.90 -2.33 -2.39
CA ALA A 63 -5.00 -1.72 -1.40
C ALA A 63 -3.54 -1.95 -1.79
N GLN A 64 -3.20 -3.17 -2.22
CA GLN A 64 -1.86 -3.52 -2.67
C GLN A 64 -1.44 -2.74 -3.93
N ALA A 65 -2.34 -2.59 -4.90
CA ALA A 65 -2.09 -1.79 -6.10
C ALA A 65 -1.89 -0.30 -5.77
N ARG A 66 -2.71 0.27 -4.88
CA ARG A 66 -2.56 1.67 -4.42
C ARG A 66 -1.25 1.87 -3.66
N MET A 67 -0.85 0.91 -2.82
CA MET A 67 0.41 0.93 -2.09
C MET A 67 1.61 0.91 -3.04
N GLN A 68 1.60 0.02 -4.04
CA GLN A 68 2.67 -0.05 -5.05
C GLN A 68 2.80 1.24 -5.85
N LYS A 69 1.67 1.87 -6.22
CA LYS A 69 1.69 3.15 -6.93
C LYS A 69 2.32 4.25 -6.08
N ARG A 70 1.91 4.37 -4.81
CA ARG A 70 2.48 5.35 -3.87
C ARG A 70 3.97 5.13 -3.62
N MET A 71 4.40 3.87 -3.49
CA MET A 71 5.82 3.56 -3.34
C MET A 71 6.65 4.01 -4.54
N LYS A 72 6.15 3.79 -5.77
CA LYS A 72 6.83 4.26 -6.99
C LYS A 72 6.89 5.79 -7.08
N GLU A 73 5.83 6.47 -6.68
CA GLU A 73 5.80 7.94 -6.65
C GLU A 73 6.80 8.49 -5.62
N MET A 74 6.80 7.94 -4.40
CA MET A 74 7.75 8.29 -3.36
C MET A 74 9.20 8.06 -3.79
N GLN A 75 9.48 6.93 -4.47
CA GLN A 75 10.83 6.63 -4.95
C GLN A 75 11.32 7.64 -5.99
N LYS A 76 10.42 8.09 -6.88
CA LYS A 76 10.73 9.15 -7.87
C LYS A 76 10.97 10.50 -7.21
N GLU A 77 10.18 10.86 -6.21
CA GLU A 77 10.39 12.12 -5.47
C GLU A 77 11.69 12.11 -4.69
N MET A 78 12.00 11.00 -4.02
CA MET A 78 13.25 10.84 -3.31
C MET A 78 14.44 10.94 -4.28
N GLN A 79 14.37 10.31 -5.45
CA GLN A 79 15.42 10.41 -6.47
C GLN A 79 15.60 11.84 -6.99
N LYS A 80 14.50 12.59 -7.21
CA LYS A 80 14.58 14.02 -7.57
C LYS A 80 15.22 14.86 -6.47
N GLN A 81 14.91 14.59 -5.21
CA GLN A 81 15.52 15.28 -4.08
C GLN A 81 17.01 14.94 -3.97
N PHE A 82 17.40 13.69 -4.17
CA PHE A 82 18.81 13.29 -4.22
C PHE A 82 19.56 13.93 -5.38
N ASP A 83 18.98 13.95 -6.59
CA ASP A 83 19.58 14.63 -7.74
C ASP A 83 19.71 16.14 -7.54
N GLY A 84 18.69 16.76 -6.92
CA GLY A 84 18.72 18.16 -6.52
C GLY A 84 19.81 18.44 -5.49
N ALA A 85 19.94 17.59 -4.48
CA ALA A 85 20.97 17.68 -3.46
C ALA A 85 22.37 17.48 -4.04
N ILE A 86 22.57 16.52 -4.96
CA ILE A 86 23.86 16.31 -5.64
C ILE A 86 24.23 17.53 -6.48
N LYS A 87 23.26 18.15 -7.18
CA LYS A 87 23.51 19.38 -7.95
C LYS A 87 23.77 20.61 -7.09
N ALA A 88 23.09 20.72 -5.96
CA ALA A 88 23.22 21.83 -5.02
C ALA A 88 24.43 21.68 -4.10
N ALA A 89 25.00 20.49 -4.00
CA ALA A 89 26.12 20.25 -3.13
C ALA A 89 27.41 20.87 -3.68
N PRO A 90 28.25 21.47 -2.83
CA PRO A 90 29.50 22.10 -3.23
C PRO A 90 30.63 21.10 -3.54
N PHE A 91 30.34 19.80 -3.64
CA PHE A 91 31.35 18.76 -3.91
C PHE A 91 31.33 18.29 -5.37
N ALA A 92 32.52 18.14 -5.96
CA ALA A 92 32.66 17.66 -7.33
C ALA A 92 32.19 16.20 -7.45
N THR A 93 31.37 15.90 -8.46
CA THR A 93 30.97 14.52 -8.73
C THR A 93 32.14 13.72 -9.33
N LYS A 94 32.08 12.39 -9.29
CA LYS A 94 33.11 11.53 -9.92
C LYS A 94 33.32 11.85 -11.41
N LYS A 95 32.26 12.31 -12.10
CA LYS A 95 32.35 12.75 -13.51
C LYS A 95 33.12 14.07 -13.65
N ASP A 96 32.91 15.00 -12.73
CA ASP A 96 33.60 16.30 -12.73
C ASP A 96 35.10 16.11 -12.48
N VAL A 97 35.46 15.23 -11.53
CA VAL A 97 36.85 14.86 -11.25
C VAL A 97 37.51 14.20 -12.47
N ALA A 98 36.81 13.31 -13.17
CA ALA A 98 37.33 12.68 -14.38
C ALA A 98 37.56 13.69 -15.52
N SER A 99 36.63 14.64 -15.71
CA SER A 99 36.75 15.72 -16.70
C SER A 99 37.91 16.67 -16.38
N LEU A 100 38.09 17.00 -15.09
CA LEU A 100 39.23 17.78 -14.62
C LEU A 100 40.56 17.08 -14.88
N ASN A 101 40.68 15.79 -14.58
CA ASN A 101 41.88 15.01 -14.85
C ASN A 101 42.20 14.95 -16.35
N ALA A 102 41.19 14.75 -17.20
CA ALA A 102 41.38 14.75 -18.65
C ALA A 102 41.88 16.12 -19.17
N LYS A 103 41.35 17.23 -18.63
CA LYS A 103 41.85 18.58 -18.95
C LYS A 103 43.28 18.80 -18.46
N ILE A 104 43.61 18.34 -17.25
CA ILE A 104 44.97 18.42 -16.69
C ILE A 104 45.97 17.66 -17.57
N GLU A 105 45.60 16.47 -18.06
CA GLU A 105 46.45 15.71 -18.98
C GLU A 105 46.63 16.41 -20.33
N ALA A 106 45.55 16.97 -20.90
CA ALA A 106 45.61 17.70 -22.15
C ALA A 106 46.49 18.95 -22.04
N MET A 107 46.34 19.72 -20.96
CA MET A 107 47.20 20.87 -20.68
C MET A 107 48.65 20.46 -20.42
N SER A 108 48.89 19.36 -19.69
CA SER A 108 50.24 18.85 -19.45
C SER A 108 50.94 18.42 -20.74
N LYS A 109 50.20 17.85 -21.70
CA LYS A 109 50.73 17.52 -23.03
C LYS A 109 51.06 18.77 -23.85
N LEU A 110 50.21 19.80 -23.79
CA LEU A 110 50.46 21.08 -24.46
C LEU A 110 51.67 21.83 -23.87
N LEU A 111 51.80 21.86 -22.54
CA LEU A 111 52.95 22.47 -21.86
C LEU A 111 54.26 21.72 -22.18
N LYS A 112 54.24 20.38 -22.25
CA LYS A 112 55.42 19.61 -22.69
C LYS A 112 55.79 19.87 -24.15
N LYS A 113 54.82 20.23 -25.00
CA LYS A 113 55.04 20.56 -26.42
C LYS A 113 55.60 21.98 -26.61
N HIS A 114 55.28 22.92 -25.71
CA HIS A 114 55.82 24.28 -25.70
C HIS A 114 57.12 24.46 -24.91
N ARG A 115 57.57 23.44 -24.16
CA ARG A 115 58.82 23.46 -23.38
C ARG A 115 60.01 22.81 -24.11
N LYS A 116 59.87 22.54 -25.42
CA LYS A 116 60.94 22.21 -26.36
C LYS A 116 61.12 23.38 -27.32
#